data_AF-A0A971VR12-F1
#
_entry.id   AF-A0A971VR12-F1
#
_cell.length_a   1.000
_cell.length_b   1.000
_cell.length_c   1.000
_cell.angle_alpha   90.00
_cell.angle_beta   90.00
_cell.angle_gamma   90.00
#
_symmetry.space_group_name_H-M   'P 1'
#
loop_
_entity.id
_entity.type
_entity.pdbx_description
1 polymer ?
#
loop_
_entity_poly.entity_id
_entity_poly.type
_entity_poly.pdbx_seq_one_letter_code
_entity_poly.pdbx_strand_id
1 'polypeptide(L)'
;MFVSLDDNSLPYPRLCAHRGFNSVAPENSMPAFGAVVALGACELEFDIWATKDRQLVSIHDPTLDRVSNGSGSGWEDTYDELLRFDFGIKKDERFKGLRIVRFEEILERFARQVIMNIHVKIWDMEFEDNMLREIISLIEKFACEKHIYLMTKSDNMLKAVNKTYPEINICVGHDKNRPFEIVDRAIEIGAHKVQFHKTHFNKELIDKAHENGIHCNIFWSDDPDEAKYLLNMGIDTILTNDYQRISFATGLK
;
A
#
# COMPACT_ATOMS: atom_id res chain seq x y z
N MET A 1 -22.81 -4.50 -7.21
CA MET A 1 -22.58 -5.92 -6.83
C MET A 1 -21.34 -5.89 -5.95
N PHE A 2 -21.48 -6.11 -4.64
CA PHE A 2 -20.32 -6.20 -3.74
C PHE A 2 -19.63 -7.52 -4.05
N VAL A 3 -18.51 -7.48 -4.76
CA VAL A 3 -17.66 -8.65 -4.89
C VAL A 3 -16.98 -8.79 -3.52
N SER A 4 -17.08 -9.97 -2.90
CA SER A 4 -16.22 -10.27 -1.75
C SER A 4 -14.80 -10.28 -2.30
N LEU A 5 -13.98 -9.30 -1.89
CA LEU A 5 -12.58 -9.23 -2.25
C LEU A 5 -11.81 -9.38 -0.94
N ASP A 6 -11.85 -10.60 -0.39
CA ASP A 6 -11.01 -11.01 0.72
C ASP A 6 -10.05 -12.10 0.25
N ASP A 7 -9.05 -12.42 1.07
CA ASP A 7 -8.03 -13.39 0.69
C ASP A 7 -8.60 -14.79 0.39
N ASN A 8 -9.78 -15.12 0.91
CA ASN A 8 -10.46 -16.40 0.68
C ASN A 8 -11.28 -16.43 -0.61
N SER A 9 -11.66 -15.27 -1.15
CA SER A 9 -12.54 -15.14 -2.31
C SER A 9 -11.80 -14.74 -3.58
N LEU A 10 -10.56 -14.27 -3.47
CA LEU A 10 -9.66 -14.01 -4.59
C LEU A 10 -8.47 -14.97 -4.59
N PRO A 11 -8.27 -15.80 -5.62
CA PRO A 11 -7.10 -16.68 -5.68
C PRO A 11 -5.81 -15.88 -5.88
N TYR A 12 -4.70 -16.43 -5.40
CA TYR A 12 -3.35 -16.02 -5.82
C TYR A 12 -2.92 -16.78 -7.08
N PRO A 13 -2.03 -16.22 -7.90
CA PRO A 13 -1.35 -14.93 -7.71
C PRO A 13 -2.18 -13.71 -8.14
N ARG A 14 -1.77 -12.52 -7.67
CA ARG A 14 -2.45 -11.23 -7.92
C ARG A 14 -1.52 -10.12 -8.37
N LEU A 15 -2.09 -9.06 -8.91
CA LEU A 15 -1.41 -7.79 -9.13
C LEU A 15 -1.89 -6.74 -8.14
N CYS A 16 -0.94 -5.88 -7.75
CA CYS A 16 -1.19 -4.74 -6.90
C CYS A 16 -0.73 -3.46 -7.59
N ALA A 17 -1.64 -2.53 -7.80
CA ALA A 17 -1.34 -1.25 -8.44
C ALA A 17 -0.63 -0.32 -7.46
N HIS A 18 0.66 -0.06 -7.70
CA HIS A 18 1.48 0.77 -6.82
C HIS A 18 1.06 2.24 -6.92
N ARG A 19 0.56 2.82 -5.82
CA ARG A 19 0.06 4.19 -5.73
C ARG A 19 -1.03 4.51 -6.75
N GLY A 20 -1.87 3.52 -7.06
CA GLY A 20 -2.89 3.58 -8.11
C GLY A 20 -2.34 3.39 -9.52
N PHE A 21 -3.08 3.85 -10.54
CA PHE A 21 -2.65 3.78 -11.93
C PHE A 21 -1.60 4.88 -12.26
N ASN A 22 -0.47 4.81 -11.57
CA ASN A 22 0.53 5.88 -11.52
C ASN A 22 1.26 6.11 -12.86
N SER A 23 1.19 5.17 -13.81
CA SER A 23 1.68 5.36 -15.17
C SER A 23 0.83 6.37 -15.96
N VAL A 24 -0.44 6.55 -15.61
CA VAL A 24 -1.40 7.42 -16.32
C VAL A 24 -1.76 8.68 -15.53
N ALA A 25 -2.00 8.55 -14.23
CA ALA A 25 -2.43 9.66 -13.36
C ALA A 25 -1.38 9.95 -12.28
N PRO A 26 -1.45 11.10 -11.58
CA PRO A 26 -0.55 11.39 -10.46
C PRO A 26 -0.68 10.31 -9.40
N GLU A 27 0.44 9.81 -8.89
CA GLU A 27 0.44 8.80 -7.84
C GLU A 27 -0.32 9.27 -6.59
N ASN A 28 -0.83 8.33 -5.80
CA ASN A 28 -1.52 8.61 -4.53
C ASN A 28 -2.68 9.63 -4.68
N SER A 29 -3.45 9.55 -5.77
CA SER A 29 -4.53 10.50 -6.07
C SER A 29 -5.83 9.80 -6.44
N MET A 30 -6.96 10.49 -6.21
CA MET A 30 -8.30 9.99 -6.56
C MET A 30 -8.42 9.54 -8.03
N PRO A 31 -7.88 10.28 -9.03
CA PRO A 31 -7.86 9.79 -10.41
C PRO A 31 -7.06 8.49 -10.61
N ALA A 32 -5.89 8.34 -9.98
CA ALA A 32 -5.09 7.12 -10.10
C ALA A 32 -5.78 5.91 -9.45
N PHE A 33 -6.40 6.10 -8.29
CA PHE A 33 -7.16 5.06 -7.60
C PHE A 33 -8.41 4.68 -8.38
N GLY A 34 -9.20 5.66 -8.81
CA GLY A 34 -10.41 5.43 -9.58
C GLY A 34 -10.14 4.72 -10.91
N ALA A 35 -9.05 5.07 -11.58
CA ALA A 35 -8.69 4.43 -12.84
C ALA A 35 -8.34 2.95 -12.65
N VAL A 36 -7.57 2.58 -11.62
CA VAL A 36 -7.19 1.17 -11.43
C VAL A 36 -8.34 0.31 -10.90
N VAL A 37 -9.20 0.87 -10.06
CA VAL A 37 -10.45 0.20 -9.63
C VAL A 37 -11.37 -0.02 -10.82
N ALA A 38 -11.49 0.96 -11.73
CA ALA A 38 -12.29 0.81 -12.95
C ALA A 38 -11.71 -0.23 -13.94
N LEU A 39 -10.39 -0.44 -13.93
CA LEU A 39 -9.76 -1.55 -14.67
C LEU A 39 -10.02 -2.93 -14.02
N GLY A 40 -10.55 -2.95 -12.80
CA GLY A 40 -10.87 -4.17 -12.07
C GLY A 40 -9.67 -4.77 -11.35
N ALA A 41 -8.75 -3.94 -10.87
CA ALA A 41 -7.61 -4.41 -10.09
C ALA A 41 -8.02 -5.15 -8.81
N CYS A 42 -7.31 -6.24 -8.49
CA CYS A 42 -7.52 -6.99 -7.26
C CYS A 42 -7.01 -6.20 -6.06
N GLU A 43 -5.81 -5.63 -6.16
CA GLU A 43 -5.19 -4.86 -5.09
C GLU A 43 -4.74 -3.47 -5.53
N LEU A 44 -4.88 -2.50 -4.62
CA LEU A 44 -4.45 -1.12 -4.74
C LEU A 44 -3.53 -0.80 -3.57
N GLU A 45 -2.31 -0.36 -3.84
CA GLU A 45 -1.41 0.16 -2.82
C GLU A 45 -1.44 1.69 -2.81
N PHE A 46 -1.33 2.26 -1.61
CA PHE A 46 -1.08 3.68 -1.41
C PHE A 46 -0.46 3.94 -0.04
N ASP A 47 0.18 5.10 0.05
CA ASP A 47 0.90 5.55 1.22
C ASP A 47 0.04 6.51 2.04
N ILE A 48 0.14 6.46 3.37
CA ILE A 48 -0.48 7.46 4.25
C ILE A 48 0.51 8.03 5.27
N TRP A 49 0.37 9.33 5.53
CA TRP A 49 1.04 10.08 6.59
C TRP A 49 0.02 10.79 7.46
N ALA A 50 0.37 11.05 8.72
CA ALA A 50 -0.36 12.01 9.54
C ALA A 50 0.22 13.42 9.34
N THR A 51 -0.65 14.40 9.14
CA THR A 51 -0.29 15.83 9.14
C THR A 51 -0.05 16.36 10.55
N LYS A 52 0.36 17.62 10.67
CA LYS A 52 0.56 18.30 11.97
C LYS A 52 -0.70 18.35 12.83
N ASP A 53 -1.86 18.50 12.20
CA ASP A 53 -3.19 18.43 12.81
C ASP A 53 -3.80 17.01 12.80
N ARG A 54 -2.94 16.00 12.59
CA ARG A 54 -3.23 14.55 12.64
C ARG A 54 -4.21 14.04 11.59
N GLN A 55 -4.50 14.80 10.54
CA GLN A 55 -5.26 14.27 9.41
C GLN A 55 -4.42 13.25 8.65
N LEU A 56 -5.01 12.10 8.31
CA LEU A 56 -4.34 11.08 7.51
C LEU A 56 -4.44 11.43 6.02
N VAL A 57 -3.31 11.73 5.39
CA VAL A 57 -3.20 12.15 3.98
C VAL A 57 -2.37 11.18 3.16
N SER A 58 -2.70 11.04 1.88
CA SER A 58 -1.99 10.12 0.98
C SER A 58 -0.87 10.80 0.21
N ILE A 59 0.37 10.40 0.51
CA ILE A 59 1.59 10.85 -0.16
C ILE A 59 2.71 9.86 0.16
N HIS A 60 3.61 9.59 -0.78
CA HIS A 60 4.71 8.67 -0.51
C HIS A 60 5.85 9.37 0.24
N ASP A 61 6.33 10.45 -0.36
CA ASP A 61 7.56 11.10 0.04
C ASP A 61 7.36 11.88 1.33
N PRO A 62 8.44 12.04 2.10
CA PRO A 62 8.42 12.91 3.25
C PRO A 62 8.25 14.39 2.92
N THR A 63 8.59 14.76 1.69
CA THR A 63 8.54 16.13 1.22
C THR A 63 7.59 16.29 0.04
N LEU A 64 7.12 17.51 -0.14
CA LEU A 64 6.17 17.90 -1.17
C LEU A 64 6.83 18.04 -2.57
N ASP A 65 8.15 18.16 -2.60
CA ASP A 65 8.95 18.59 -3.74
C ASP A 65 8.83 17.70 -4.98
N ARG A 66 8.62 16.39 -4.84
CA ARG A 66 8.54 15.52 -6.02
C ARG A 66 7.17 15.57 -6.69
N VAL A 67 6.10 15.66 -5.90
CA VAL A 67 4.73 15.38 -6.35
C VAL A 67 3.85 16.62 -6.45
N SER A 68 4.25 17.75 -5.85
CA SER A 68 3.44 18.98 -5.85
C SER A 68 4.23 20.21 -6.25
N ASN A 69 3.56 21.35 -6.45
CA ASN A 69 4.22 22.65 -6.60
C ASN A 69 4.70 23.28 -5.27
N GLY A 70 4.52 22.61 -4.14
CA GLY A 70 5.08 22.99 -2.84
C GLY A 70 6.51 22.49 -2.63
N SER A 71 7.07 22.83 -1.47
CA SER A 71 8.42 22.43 -1.04
C SER A 71 8.44 22.25 0.47
N GLY A 72 9.28 21.35 0.97
CA GLY A 72 9.43 21.10 2.42
C GLY A 72 8.62 19.89 2.90
N SER A 73 8.55 19.71 4.21
CA SER A 73 7.97 18.52 4.83
C SER A 73 6.44 18.51 4.76
N GLY A 74 5.86 17.45 4.19
CA GLY A 74 4.41 17.34 4.02
C GLY A 74 3.64 17.06 5.32
N TRP A 75 4.30 16.50 6.35
CA TRP A 75 3.65 16.20 7.64
C TRP A 75 3.80 17.33 8.67
N GLU A 76 4.64 18.33 8.42
CA GLU A 76 4.77 19.51 9.30
C GLU A 76 3.71 20.57 9.00
N ASP A 77 3.04 20.46 7.86
CA ASP A 77 1.88 21.26 7.49
C ASP A 77 0.59 20.64 8.07
N THR A 78 -0.40 21.50 8.35
CA THR A 78 -1.78 21.05 8.60
C THR A 78 -2.47 20.70 7.27
N TYR A 79 -3.57 19.93 7.33
CA TYR A 79 -4.30 19.58 6.11
C TYR A 79 -4.75 20.80 5.30
N ASP A 80 -5.31 21.82 5.96
CA ASP A 80 -5.74 23.06 5.30
C ASP A 80 -4.58 23.80 4.62
N GLU A 81 -3.37 23.70 5.17
CA GLU A 81 -2.18 24.28 4.57
C GLU A 81 -1.74 23.52 3.32
N LEU A 82 -1.83 22.19 3.34
CA LEU A 82 -1.54 21.32 2.21
C LEU A 82 -2.52 21.52 1.04
N LEU A 83 -3.77 21.92 1.32
CA LEU A 83 -4.77 22.23 0.28
C LEU A 83 -4.39 23.41 -0.63
N ARG A 84 -3.35 24.18 -0.27
CA ARG A 84 -2.83 25.29 -1.08
C ARG A 84 -1.95 24.82 -2.24
N PHE A 85 -1.46 23.59 -2.20
CA PHE A 85 -0.58 23.03 -3.23
C PHE A 85 -1.34 22.23 -4.28
N ASP A 86 -0.75 22.18 -5.47
CA ASP A 86 -1.22 21.39 -6.61
C ASP A 86 -0.38 20.13 -6.74
N PHE A 87 -1.01 18.98 -6.54
CA PHE A 87 -0.42 17.64 -6.56
C PHE A 87 -0.55 16.93 -7.93
N GLY A 88 -1.09 17.61 -8.94
CA GLY A 88 -1.24 17.05 -10.29
C GLY A 88 -0.38 17.73 -11.35
N ILE A 89 -0.07 19.02 -11.17
CA ILE A 89 0.62 19.84 -12.18
C ILE A 89 1.99 19.29 -12.60
N LYS A 90 2.71 18.62 -11.69
CA LYS A 90 4.03 18.03 -12.01
C LYS A 90 3.93 16.77 -12.88
N LYS A 91 2.77 16.11 -12.92
CA LYS A 91 2.54 14.94 -13.77
C LYS A 91 2.16 15.37 -15.19
N ASP A 92 1.15 16.23 -15.30
CA ASP A 92 0.59 16.70 -16.58
C ASP A 92 -0.37 17.88 -16.31
N GLU A 93 -0.44 18.86 -17.23
CA GLU A 93 -1.34 20.02 -17.11
C GLU A 93 -2.83 19.61 -17.00
N ARG A 94 -3.21 18.45 -17.55
CA ARG A 94 -4.58 17.92 -17.44
C ARG A 94 -5.00 17.59 -16.00
N PHE A 95 -4.04 17.43 -15.09
CA PHE A 95 -4.27 17.18 -13.66
C PHE A 95 -4.09 18.42 -12.80
N LYS A 96 -3.98 19.62 -13.39
CA LYS A 96 -3.91 20.86 -12.65
C LYS A 96 -5.10 21.04 -11.72
N GLY A 97 -4.81 21.49 -10.50
CA GLY A 97 -5.77 21.73 -9.43
C GLY A 97 -6.07 20.50 -8.57
N LEU A 98 -5.40 19.36 -8.79
CA LEU A 98 -5.51 18.23 -7.88
C LEU A 98 -4.93 18.57 -6.51
N ARG A 99 -5.67 18.23 -5.47
CA ARG A 99 -5.30 18.43 -4.08
C ARG A 99 -4.83 17.11 -3.49
N ILE A 100 -4.07 17.18 -2.39
CA ILE A 100 -3.78 16.00 -1.59
C ILE A 100 -5.09 15.38 -1.08
N VAL A 101 -5.13 14.06 -0.99
CA VAL A 101 -6.33 13.29 -0.64
C VAL A 101 -6.21 12.74 0.77
N ARG A 102 -7.29 12.76 1.54
CA ARG A 102 -7.32 12.12 2.85
C ARG A 102 -7.63 10.64 2.74
N PHE A 103 -7.14 9.87 3.71
CA PHE A 103 -7.44 8.44 3.82
C PHE A 103 -8.96 8.18 3.91
N GLU A 104 -9.68 9.01 4.67
CA GLU A 104 -11.15 8.93 4.75
C GLU A 104 -11.83 9.08 3.38
N GLU A 105 -11.37 10.00 2.54
CA GLU A 105 -11.93 10.22 1.20
C GLU A 105 -11.66 9.03 0.28
N ILE A 106 -10.48 8.39 0.41
CA ILE A 106 -10.15 7.14 -0.30
C ILE A 106 -11.11 6.03 0.12
N LEU A 107 -11.32 5.83 1.42
CA LEU A 107 -12.22 4.80 1.94
C LEU A 107 -13.67 5.06 1.53
N GLU A 108 -14.15 6.29 1.62
CA GLU A 108 -15.50 6.67 1.20
C GLU A 108 -15.78 6.26 -0.24
N ARG A 109 -14.77 6.36 -1.11
CA ARG A 109 -14.94 6.09 -2.53
C ARG A 109 -14.60 4.67 -2.96
N PHE A 110 -13.69 3.97 -2.29
CA PHE A 110 -13.12 2.70 -2.77
C PHE A 110 -13.19 1.55 -1.78
N ALA A 111 -13.64 1.76 -0.54
CA ALA A 111 -13.81 0.68 0.41
C ALA A 111 -14.64 -0.45 -0.20
N ARG A 112 -14.15 -1.70 -0.03
CA ARG A 112 -14.82 -2.93 -0.47
C ARG A 112 -14.97 -3.08 -1.98
N GLN A 113 -14.26 -2.27 -2.78
CA GLN A 113 -14.19 -2.40 -4.24
C GLN A 113 -12.86 -2.97 -4.74
N VAL A 114 -11.84 -2.96 -3.88
CA VAL A 114 -10.47 -3.42 -4.12
C VAL A 114 -9.86 -3.79 -2.77
N ILE A 115 -8.88 -4.71 -2.75
CA ILE A 115 -8.06 -4.92 -1.55
C ILE A 115 -7.08 -3.75 -1.44
N MET A 116 -7.08 -3.04 -0.32
CA MET A 116 -6.18 -1.90 -0.12
C MET A 116 -4.95 -2.30 0.71
N ASN A 117 -3.78 -2.22 0.10
CA ASN A 117 -2.47 -2.33 0.74
C ASN A 117 -2.05 -0.95 1.25
N ILE A 118 -2.25 -0.69 2.53
CA ILE A 118 -2.06 0.64 3.10
C ILE A 118 -0.66 0.72 3.73
N HIS A 119 0.22 1.49 3.11
CA HIS A 119 1.56 1.75 3.63
C HIS A 119 1.51 2.89 4.65
N VAL A 120 1.45 2.54 5.93
CA VAL A 120 1.50 3.51 7.02
C VAL A 120 2.92 3.99 7.21
N LYS A 121 3.14 5.26 6.86
CA LYS A 121 4.44 5.90 6.97
C LYS A 121 4.63 6.53 8.34
N ILE A 122 5.85 6.32 8.85
CA ILE A 122 6.37 6.85 10.10
C ILE A 122 7.83 7.23 9.81
N TRP A 123 8.26 8.43 10.20
CA TRP A 123 9.62 8.90 9.94
C TRP A 123 10.36 9.06 11.26
N ASP A 124 11.21 8.10 11.63
CA ASP A 124 12.04 8.10 12.87
C ASP A 124 11.28 8.41 14.19
N MET A 125 9.95 8.52 14.14
CA MET A 125 9.08 8.72 15.28
C MET A 125 8.73 7.38 15.87
N GLU A 126 8.64 7.35 17.19
CA GLU A 126 8.01 6.23 17.86
C GLU A 126 6.54 6.13 17.42
N PHE A 127 6.08 4.89 17.35
CA PHE A 127 4.70 4.57 17.11
C PHE A 127 3.80 5.24 18.17
N GLU A 128 2.86 6.09 17.74
CA GLU A 128 1.83 6.66 18.63
C GLU A 128 0.53 5.85 18.52
N ASP A 129 0.04 5.33 19.67
CA ASP A 129 -1.24 4.60 19.76
C ASP A 129 -2.43 5.36 19.14
N ASN A 130 -2.40 6.70 19.20
CA ASN A 130 -3.49 7.53 18.68
C ASN A 130 -3.61 7.45 17.16
N MET A 131 -2.49 7.41 16.43
CA MET A 131 -2.50 7.28 14.97
C MET A 131 -3.11 5.94 14.56
N LEU A 132 -2.74 4.86 15.26
CA LEU A 132 -3.35 3.55 15.03
C LEU A 132 -4.86 3.61 15.28
N ARG A 133 -5.30 4.19 16.40
CA ARG A 133 -6.73 4.29 16.72
C ARG A 133 -7.51 5.03 15.64
N GLU A 134 -6.95 6.09 15.06
CA GLU A 134 -7.60 6.84 13.98
C GLU A 134 -7.70 6.02 12.69
N ILE A 135 -6.62 5.35 12.28
CA ILE A 135 -6.62 4.43 11.14
C ILE A 135 -7.70 3.35 11.32
N ILE A 136 -7.72 2.71 12.48
CA ILE A 136 -8.66 1.63 12.80
C ILE A 136 -10.10 2.14 12.86
N SER A 137 -10.34 3.29 13.49
CA SER A 137 -11.67 3.89 13.56
C SER A 137 -12.24 4.18 12.17
N LEU A 138 -11.40 4.58 11.21
CA LEU A 138 -11.82 4.75 9.82
C LEU A 138 -12.11 3.41 9.14
N ILE A 139 -11.27 2.39 9.35
CA ILE A 139 -11.50 1.05 8.80
C ILE A 139 -12.84 0.47 9.28
N GLU A 140 -13.13 0.60 10.58
CA GLU A 140 -14.41 0.18 11.20
C GLU A 140 -15.58 1.00 10.66
N LYS A 141 -15.42 2.33 10.55
CA LYS A 141 -16.44 3.24 10.02
C LYS A 141 -16.90 2.84 8.62
N PHE A 142 -15.99 2.36 7.78
CA PHE A 142 -16.28 1.93 6.41
C PHE A 142 -16.47 0.41 6.26
N ALA A 143 -16.39 -0.36 7.36
CA ALA A 143 -16.56 -1.81 7.40
C ALA A 143 -15.73 -2.54 6.33
N CYS A 144 -14.44 -2.20 6.26
CA CYS A 144 -13.51 -2.70 5.24
C CYS A 144 -12.36 -3.55 5.81
N GLU A 145 -12.46 -4.03 7.05
CA GLU A 145 -11.45 -4.83 7.77
C GLU A 145 -10.92 -6.00 6.91
N LYS A 146 -11.82 -6.68 6.20
CA LYS A 146 -11.49 -7.83 5.32
C LYS A 146 -10.96 -7.46 3.92
N HIS A 147 -10.98 -6.17 3.58
CA HIS A 147 -10.61 -5.64 2.27
C HIS A 147 -9.37 -4.74 2.35
N ILE A 148 -8.61 -4.83 3.44
CA ILE A 148 -7.42 -4.03 3.66
C ILE A 148 -6.32 -4.89 4.28
N TYR A 149 -5.09 -4.43 4.16
CA TYR A 149 -4.03 -4.84 5.05
C TYR A 149 -3.05 -3.69 5.27
N LEU A 150 -2.47 -3.65 6.46
CA LEU A 150 -1.54 -2.60 6.87
C LEU A 150 -0.10 -3.04 6.67
N MET A 151 0.70 -2.20 6.02
CA MET A 151 2.15 -2.36 5.90
C MET A 151 2.83 -1.18 6.59
N THR A 152 3.82 -1.46 7.42
CA THR A 152 4.69 -0.41 7.97
C THR A 152 6.08 -0.97 8.27
N LYS A 153 7.04 -0.07 8.50
CA LYS A 153 8.41 -0.43 8.92
C LYS A 153 8.53 -0.65 10.44
N SER A 154 7.53 -0.29 11.23
CA SER A 154 7.53 -0.50 12.69
C SER A 154 6.97 -1.86 13.07
N ASP A 155 7.85 -2.75 13.53
CA ASP A 155 7.45 -4.04 14.14
C ASP A 155 6.51 -3.83 15.33
N ASN A 156 6.72 -2.76 16.11
CA ASN A 156 5.89 -2.46 17.28
C ASN A 156 4.46 -2.12 16.88
N MET A 157 4.27 -1.34 15.81
CA MET A 157 2.94 -1.03 15.28
C MET A 157 2.27 -2.30 14.76
N LEU A 158 2.99 -3.14 14.01
CA LEU A 158 2.43 -4.41 13.51
C LEU A 158 2.04 -5.36 14.64
N LYS A 159 2.87 -5.47 15.69
CA LYS A 159 2.56 -6.24 16.91
C LYS A 159 1.33 -5.67 17.62
N ALA A 160 1.20 -4.35 17.69
CA ALA A 160 0.02 -3.69 18.29
C ALA A 160 -1.26 -3.98 17.49
N VAL A 161 -1.21 -3.88 16.16
CA VAL A 161 -2.34 -4.23 15.28
C VAL A 161 -2.72 -5.69 15.48
N ASN A 162 -1.78 -6.63 15.34
CA ASN A 162 -2.09 -8.06 15.45
C ASN A 162 -2.67 -8.45 16.81
N LYS A 163 -2.22 -7.78 17.88
CA LYS A 163 -2.71 -8.03 19.25
C LYS A 163 -4.10 -7.44 19.50
N THR A 164 -4.40 -6.27 18.96
CA THR A 164 -5.61 -5.52 19.31
C THR A 164 -6.73 -5.66 18.27
N TYR A 165 -6.38 -5.86 17.02
CA TYR A 165 -7.28 -5.93 15.86
C TYR A 165 -6.91 -7.11 14.94
N PRO A 166 -6.98 -8.37 15.45
CA PRO A 166 -6.53 -9.57 14.74
C PRO A 166 -7.31 -9.86 13.44
N GLU A 167 -8.45 -9.23 13.23
CA GLU A 167 -9.23 -9.30 11.99
C GLU A 167 -8.61 -8.51 10.82
N ILE A 168 -7.64 -7.64 11.09
CA ILE A 168 -6.96 -6.85 10.07
C ILE A 168 -5.66 -7.52 9.70
N ASN A 169 -5.55 -7.88 8.42
CA ASN A 169 -4.32 -8.45 7.88
C ASN A 169 -3.18 -7.42 7.96
N ILE A 170 -1.97 -7.92 8.19
CA ILE A 170 -0.76 -7.10 8.28
C ILE A 170 0.37 -7.66 7.42
N CYS A 171 1.19 -6.76 6.91
CA CYS A 171 2.32 -7.04 6.03
C CYS A 171 3.62 -6.50 6.63
N VAL A 172 4.60 -7.36 6.85
CA VAL A 172 5.94 -6.91 7.24
C VAL A 172 6.66 -6.35 6.02
N GLY A 173 7.10 -5.10 6.13
CA GLY A 173 7.88 -4.42 5.08
C GLY A 173 9.38 -4.67 5.18
N HIS A 174 10.08 -4.38 4.09
CA HIS A 174 11.54 -4.45 4.05
C HIS A 174 12.22 -3.49 5.04
N ASP A 175 13.20 -4.01 5.77
CA ASP A 175 14.09 -3.28 6.67
C ASP A 175 15.53 -3.39 6.18
N LYS A 176 16.17 -2.24 5.93
CA LYS A 176 17.54 -2.18 5.41
C LYS A 176 18.57 -2.71 6.39
N ASN A 177 18.29 -2.66 7.69
CA ASN A 177 19.22 -3.12 8.73
C ASN A 177 19.13 -4.63 8.96
N ARG A 178 17.99 -5.24 8.60
CA ARG A 178 17.70 -6.68 8.78
C ARG A 178 17.09 -7.27 7.51
N PRO A 179 17.77 -7.18 6.35
CA PRO A 179 17.17 -7.40 5.04
C PRO A 179 16.68 -8.84 4.80
N PHE A 180 17.32 -9.83 5.43
CA PHE A 180 17.02 -11.26 5.25
C PHE A 180 16.23 -11.87 6.43
N GLU A 181 15.93 -11.10 7.48
CA GLU A 181 15.15 -11.56 8.64
C GLU A 181 13.64 -11.31 8.47
N ILE A 182 13.20 -10.82 7.30
CA ILE A 182 11.82 -10.37 7.07
C ILE A 182 10.78 -11.47 7.35
N VAL A 183 11.09 -12.73 7.02
CA VAL A 183 10.19 -13.87 7.25
C VAL A 183 10.18 -14.27 8.72
N ASP A 184 11.34 -14.31 9.38
CA ASP A 184 11.42 -14.58 10.83
C ASP A 184 10.64 -13.55 11.65
N ARG A 185 10.77 -12.28 11.28
CA ARG A 185 9.97 -11.20 11.87
C ARG A 185 8.49 -11.37 11.62
N ALA A 186 8.09 -11.74 10.41
CA ALA A 186 6.68 -11.99 10.09
C ALA A 186 6.10 -13.13 10.93
N ILE A 187 6.86 -14.21 11.13
CA ILE A 187 6.47 -15.32 12.02
C ILE A 187 6.35 -14.83 13.48
N GLU A 188 7.34 -14.10 14.00
CA GLU A 188 7.32 -13.58 15.38
C GLU A 188 6.14 -12.63 15.64
N ILE A 189 5.85 -11.78 14.66
CA ILE A 189 4.77 -10.79 14.73
C ILE A 189 3.39 -11.45 14.56
N GLY A 190 3.32 -12.61 13.89
CA GLY A 190 2.07 -13.22 13.44
C GLY A 190 1.48 -12.50 12.22
N ALA A 191 2.33 -12.07 11.30
CA ALA A 191 1.90 -11.37 10.10
C ALA A 191 1.40 -12.31 9.01
N HIS A 192 0.51 -11.79 8.17
CA HIS A 192 -0.15 -12.54 7.10
C HIS A 192 0.59 -12.44 5.77
N LYS A 193 1.37 -11.36 5.62
CA LYS A 193 2.11 -11.06 4.39
C LYS A 193 3.52 -10.55 4.70
N VAL A 194 4.43 -10.73 3.75
CA VAL A 194 5.71 -10.04 3.67
C VAL A 194 5.80 -9.28 2.34
N GLN A 195 6.43 -8.11 2.34
CA GLN A 195 6.75 -7.39 1.11
C GLN A 195 8.27 -7.34 0.90
N PHE A 196 8.76 -8.23 0.05
CA PHE A 196 10.17 -8.33 -0.29
C PHE A 196 10.66 -7.12 -1.10
N HIS A 197 11.94 -6.82 -0.91
CA HIS A 197 12.71 -5.95 -1.77
C HIS A 197 13.45 -6.80 -2.82
N LYS A 198 13.50 -6.36 -4.08
CA LYS A 198 14.07 -7.13 -5.21
C LYS A 198 15.49 -7.64 -5.01
N THR A 199 16.29 -6.98 -4.19
CA THR A 199 17.69 -7.40 -3.92
C THR A 199 17.85 -8.25 -2.66
N HIS A 200 16.77 -8.45 -1.88
CA HIS A 200 16.81 -9.05 -0.55
C HIS A 200 15.75 -10.13 -0.40
N PHE A 201 15.71 -11.07 -1.34
CA PHE A 201 14.87 -12.26 -1.28
C PHE A 201 15.50 -13.39 -2.11
N ASN A 202 15.07 -14.62 -1.84
CA ASN A 202 15.45 -15.81 -2.60
C ASN A 202 14.36 -16.88 -2.43
N LYS A 203 14.53 -18.02 -3.11
CA LYS A 203 13.55 -19.11 -3.05
C LYS A 203 13.37 -19.70 -1.65
N GLU A 204 14.45 -19.81 -0.87
CA GLU A 204 14.39 -20.32 0.50
C GLU A 204 13.51 -19.44 1.41
N LEU A 205 13.60 -18.12 1.28
CA LEU A 205 12.73 -17.20 2.02
C LEU A 205 11.26 -17.29 1.60
N ILE A 206 11.00 -17.46 0.30
CA ILE A 206 9.63 -17.67 -0.21
C ILE A 206 9.05 -18.97 0.36
N ASP A 207 9.79 -20.07 0.25
CA ASP A 207 9.35 -21.38 0.73
C ASP A 207 9.12 -21.35 2.25
N LYS A 208 10.02 -20.73 3.02
CA LYS A 208 9.86 -20.53 4.46
C LYS A 208 8.61 -19.72 4.82
N ALA A 209 8.29 -18.68 4.05
CA ALA A 209 7.09 -17.89 4.28
C ALA A 209 5.82 -18.73 4.02
N HIS A 210 5.79 -19.47 2.90
CA HIS A 210 4.66 -20.35 2.55
C HIS A 210 4.46 -21.50 3.55
N GLU A 211 5.54 -22.11 4.05
CA GLU A 211 5.48 -23.13 5.11
C GLU A 211 4.83 -22.62 6.40
N ASN A 212 4.84 -21.30 6.62
CA ASN A 212 4.23 -20.64 7.76
C ASN A 212 2.90 -19.93 7.42
N GLY A 213 2.34 -20.17 6.23
CA GLY A 213 1.07 -19.59 5.79
C GLY A 213 1.13 -18.09 5.49
N ILE A 214 2.31 -17.56 5.18
CA ILE A 214 2.55 -16.13 4.94
C ILE A 214 2.67 -15.89 3.43
N HIS A 215 1.87 -14.95 2.91
CA HIS A 215 1.93 -14.58 1.49
C HIS A 215 3.10 -13.65 1.18
N CYS A 216 3.69 -13.85 0.00
CA CYS A 216 4.86 -13.15 -0.49
C CYS A 216 4.48 -12.08 -1.51
N ASN A 217 4.56 -10.82 -1.13
CA ASN A 217 4.48 -9.68 -2.03
C ASN A 217 5.88 -9.28 -2.50
N ILE A 218 6.01 -8.75 -3.72
CA ILE A 218 7.24 -8.10 -4.17
C ILE A 218 6.98 -6.72 -4.78
N PHE A 219 7.73 -5.73 -4.31
CA PHE A 219 7.83 -4.43 -4.96
C PHE A 219 9.20 -4.34 -5.65
N TRP A 220 9.27 -4.32 -6.99
CA TRP A 220 8.18 -4.26 -7.97
C TRP A 220 8.59 -4.95 -9.27
N SER A 221 7.67 -5.22 -10.19
CA SER A 221 8.04 -5.60 -11.56
C SER A 221 7.16 -4.90 -12.59
N ASP A 222 7.78 -4.20 -13.54
CA ASP A 222 7.11 -3.56 -14.68
C ASP A 222 7.49 -4.23 -16.01
N ASP A 223 8.29 -5.31 -15.92
CA ASP A 223 8.68 -6.13 -17.05
C ASP A 223 7.88 -7.45 -17.06
N PRO A 224 7.16 -7.77 -18.16
CA PRO A 224 6.38 -9.00 -18.26
C PRO A 224 7.13 -10.31 -17.99
N ASP A 225 8.39 -10.42 -18.43
CA ASP A 225 9.14 -11.66 -18.31
C ASP A 225 9.68 -11.81 -16.88
N GLU A 226 10.13 -10.70 -16.28
CA GLU A 226 10.47 -10.66 -14.85
C GLU A 226 9.25 -10.99 -13.97
N ALA A 227 8.08 -10.40 -14.25
CA ALA A 227 6.86 -10.69 -13.50
C ALA A 227 6.51 -12.18 -13.54
N LYS A 228 6.52 -12.80 -14.74
CA LYS A 228 6.29 -14.25 -14.89
C LYS A 228 7.33 -15.08 -14.15
N TYR A 229 8.60 -14.67 -14.21
CA TYR A 229 9.66 -15.34 -13.48
C TYR A 229 9.44 -15.31 -11.96
N LEU A 230 9.10 -14.14 -11.40
CA LEU A 230 8.82 -13.97 -9.97
C LEU A 230 7.60 -14.77 -9.52
N LEU A 231 6.53 -14.78 -10.32
CA LEU A 231 5.35 -15.61 -10.09
C LEU A 231 5.69 -17.10 -10.07
N ASN A 232 6.48 -17.57 -11.04
CA ASN A 232 6.95 -18.96 -11.09
C ASN A 232 7.89 -19.33 -9.93
N MET A 233 8.59 -18.35 -9.34
CA MET A 233 9.38 -18.56 -8.13
C MET A 233 8.51 -18.78 -6.89
N GLY A 234 7.24 -18.36 -6.90
CA GLY A 234 6.32 -18.45 -5.77
C GLY A 234 5.95 -17.09 -5.16
N ILE A 235 6.19 -15.96 -5.84
CA ILE A 235 5.63 -14.69 -5.39
C ILE A 235 4.11 -14.69 -5.59
N ASP A 236 3.37 -14.35 -4.53
CA ASP A 236 1.90 -14.32 -4.52
C ASP A 236 1.35 -13.03 -5.12
N THR A 237 2.01 -11.89 -4.86
CA THR A 237 1.54 -10.57 -5.35
C THR A 237 2.67 -9.76 -5.97
N ILE A 238 2.49 -9.34 -7.21
CA ILE A 238 3.38 -8.39 -7.89
C ILE A 238 2.83 -6.97 -7.71
N LEU A 239 3.57 -6.11 -7.00
CA LEU A 239 3.33 -4.68 -7.06
C LEU A 239 3.99 -4.11 -8.33
N THR A 240 3.28 -3.25 -9.06
CA THR A 240 3.74 -2.71 -10.35
C THR A 240 3.30 -1.26 -10.54
N ASN A 241 4.16 -0.47 -11.19
CA ASN A 241 3.84 0.88 -11.68
C ASN A 241 3.08 0.82 -13.02
N ASP A 242 3.27 -0.25 -13.80
CA ASP A 242 2.64 -0.44 -15.11
C ASP A 242 1.58 -1.56 -15.07
N TYR A 243 0.56 -1.33 -14.25
CA TYR A 243 -0.49 -2.29 -13.96
C TYR A 243 -1.12 -2.88 -15.23
N GLN A 244 -1.46 -2.04 -16.21
CA GLN A 244 -2.10 -2.50 -17.45
C GLN A 244 -1.19 -3.42 -18.26
N ARG A 245 0.10 -3.09 -18.38
CA ARG A 245 1.06 -3.90 -19.13
C ARG A 245 1.25 -5.28 -18.49
N ILE A 246 1.43 -5.32 -17.18
CA ILE A 246 1.64 -6.58 -16.46
C ILE A 246 0.36 -7.41 -16.45
N SER A 247 -0.80 -6.80 -16.23
CA SER A 247 -2.11 -7.47 -16.30
C SER A 247 -2.32 -8.13 -17.66
N PHE A 248 -2.09 -7.40 -18.75
CA PHE A 248 -2.22 -7.94 -20.11
C PHE A 248 -1.27 -9.11 -20.37
N ALA A 249 -0.01 -9.02 -19.92
CA ALA A 249 0.99 -10.03 -20.22
C ALA A 249 0.87 -11.31 -19.38
N THR A 250 0.33 -11.20 -18.16
CA THR A 250 0.18 -12.32 -17.22
C THR A 250 -1.23 -12.91 -17.21
N GLY A 251 -2.23 -12.14 -17.66
CA GLY A 251 -3.65 -12.50 -17.53
C GLY A 251 -4.21 -12.30 -16.11
N LEU A 252 -3.39 -11.77 -15.18
CA LEU A 252 -3.78 -11.53 -13.79
C LEU A 252 -4.46 -10.17 -13.64
N LYS A 253 -5.17 -10.03 -12.52
CA LYS A 253 -5.73 -8.77 -12.02
C LYS A 253 -5.19 -8.47 -10.62
#